data_AF-A0A6L7ZVD9-F1
#
_entry.id   AF-A0A6L7ZVD9-F1
#
_cell.length_a   1.000
_cell.length_b   1.000
_cell.length_c   1.000
_cell.angle_alpha   90.00
_cell.angle_beta   90.00
_cell.angle_gamma   90.00
#
_symmetry.space_group_name_H-M   'P 1'
#
loop_
_entity.id
_entity.type
_entity.pdbx_description
1 polymer ?
#
loop_
_entity_poly.entity_id
_entity_poly.type
_entity_poly.pdbx_seq_one_letter_code
_entity_poly.pdbx_strand_id
1 'polypeptide(L)'
;GKADIVGIARQALADPDFFLKVRAGCGGEVRVCEYTNYCEGLDQKHKQVTCKLWDRKELDEPGVKRTLDGKRRTTAPAWAGPA
;
A
#
# COMPACT_ATOMS: atom_id res chain seq x y z
N GLY A 1 -24.23 -15.65 7.03
CA GLY A 1 -22.92 -15.08 6.65
C GLY A 1 -21.81 -15.82 7.37
N LYS A 2 -20.53 -15.63 6.98
CA LYS A 2 -19.37 -16.22 7.68
C LYS A 2 -18.69 -15.28 8.68
N ALA A 3 -18.98 -13.98 8.62
CA ALA A 3 -18.46 -12.95 9.52
C ALA A 3 -19.33 -11.69 9.46
N ASP A 4 -19.32 -10.89 10.55
CA ASP A 4 -19.95 -9.57 10.65
C ASP A 4 -18.97 -8.42 10.35
N ILE A 5 -17.69 -8.62 10.65
CA ILE A 5 -16.62 -7.63 10.47
C ILE A 5 -15.44 -8.29 9.73
N VAL A 6 -14.90 -7.60 8.73
CA VAL A 6 -13.74 -8.05 7.96
C VAL A 6 -12.52 -7.20 8.32
N GLY A 7 -11.51 -7.83 8.91
CA GLY A 7 -10.22 -7.20 9.19
C GLY A 7 -9.27 -7.25 7.99
N ILE A 8 -8.59 -6.14 7.72
CA ILE A 8 -7.55 -6.06 6.68
C ILE A 8 -6.27 -5.46 7.26
N ALA A 9 -5.13 -6.10 6.99
CA ALA A 9 -3.80 -5.59 7.35
C ALA A 9 -2.95 -5.41 6.08
N ARG A 10 -2.56 -6.52 5.45
CA ARG A 10 -1.76 -6.51 4.22
C ARG A 10 -2.42 -5.73 3.08
N GLN A 11 -3.74 -5.85 2.93
CA GLN A 11 -4.48 -5.11 1.91
C GLN A 11 -4.50 -3.60 2.19
N ALA A 12 -4.62 -3.18 3.46
CA ALA A 12 -4.56 -1.77 3.82
C ALA A 12 -3.18 -1.15 3.56
N LEU A 13 -2.10 -1.94 3.65
CA LEU A 13 -0.75 -1.49 3.29
C LEU A 13 -0.54 -1.45 1.76
N ALA A 14 -1.08 -2.43 1.04
CA ALA A 14 -1.00 -2.48 -0.42
C ALA A 14 -1.75 -1.31 -1.07
N ASP A 15 -2.91 -0.98 -0.53
CA ASP A 15 -3.78 0.09 -1.01
C ASP A 15 -4.43 0.85 0.15
N PRO A 16 -3.81 1.94 0.64
CA PRO A 16 -4.39 2.78 1.68
C PRO A 16 -5.75 3.38 1.28
N ASP A 17 -6.00 3.55 -0.02
CA ASP A 17 -7.24 4.10 -0.57
C ASP A 17 -8.32 3.03 -0.83
N PHE A 18 -8.11 1.78 -0.40
CA PHE A 18 -9.02 0.65 -0.65
C PHE A 18 -10.48 0.99 -0.34
N PHE A 19 -10.76 1.55 0.83
CA PHE A 19 -12.13 1.90 1.23
C PHE A 19 -12.74 3.00 0.37
N LEU A 20 -11.94 3.99 -0.04
CA LEU A 20 -12.42 5.07 -0.90
C LEU A 20 -12.76 4.54 -2.29
N LYS A 21 -11.89 3.73 -2.88
CA LYS A 21 -12.09 3.09 -4.19
C LYS A 21 -13.31 2.19 -4.22
N VAL A 22 -13.42 1.28 -3.25
CA VAL A 22 -14.56 0.35 -3.16
C VAL A 22 -15.86 1.12 -2.97
N ARG A 23 -15.88 2.13 -2.10
CA ARG A 23 -17.07 2.97 -1.87
C ARG A 23 -17.48 3.77 -3.12
N ALA A 24 -16.52 4.22 -3.91
CA ALA A 24 -16.76 4.96 -5.16
C ALA A 24 -17.14 4.06 -6.36
N GLY A 25 -17.18 2.73 -6.20
CA GLY A 25 -17.40 1.81 -7.31
C GLY A 25 -16.16 1.57 -8.19
N CYS A 26 -15.01 2.15 -7.83
CA CYS A 26 -13.72 2.01 -8.49
C CYS A 26 -12.97 0.72 -8.08
N GLY A 27 -13.68 -0.40 -7.94
CA GLY A 27 -13.10 -1.67 -7.50
C GLY A 27 -11.97 -2.17 -8.41
N GLY A 28 -12.03 -1.83 -9.71
CA GLY A 28 -10.97 -2.17 -10.68
C GLY A 28 -9.65 -1.43 -10.48
N GLU A 29 -9.64 -0.33 -9.72
CA GLU A 29 -8.44 0.45 -9.40
C GLU A 29 -7.78 0.01 -8.09
N VAL A 30 -8.37 -0.97 -7.40
CA VAL A 30 -7.82 -1.51 -6.16
C VAL A 30 -6.50 -2.22 -6.45
N ARG A 31 -5.45 -1.79 -5.75
CA ARG A 31 -4.15 -2.46 -5.76
C ARG A 31 -4.20 -3.66 -4.81
N VAL A 32 -4.62 -4.81 -5.35
CA VAL A 32 -4.76 -6.05 -4.57
C VAL A 32 -3.40 -6.54 -4.09
N CYS A 33 -3.32 -6.95 -2.82
CA CYS A 33 -2.12 -7.54 -2.24
C CYS A 33 -1.77 -8.88 -2.95
N GLU A 34 -0.53 -9.01 -3.40
CA GLU A 34 -0.01 -10.24 -4.03
C GLU A 34 0.38 -11.35 -3.02
N TYR A 35 0.16 -11.14 -1.73
CA TYR A 35 0.46 -12.10 -0.66
C TYR A 35 1.91 -12.63 -0.61
N THR A 36 2.88 -11.88 -1.11
CA THR A 36 4.29 -12.32 -1.15
C THR A 36 5.03 -12.23 0.18
N ASN A 37 4.35 -11.83 1.26
CA ASN A 37 4.95 -11.56 2.58
C ASN A 37 6.14 -10.59 2.57
N TYR A 38 6.23 -9.71 1.56
CA TYR A 38 7.31 -8.73 1.47
C TYR A 38 7.36 -7.82 2.71
N CYS A 39 6.19 -7.34 3.15
CA CYS A 39 6.05 -6.48 4.32
C CYS A 39 6.48 -7.19 5.62
N GLU A 40 6.14 -8.47 5.79
CA GLU A 40 6.59 -9.29 6.91
C GLU A 40 8.12 -9.46 6.88
N GLY A 41 8.70 -9.73 5.71
CA GLY A 41 10.16 -9.88 5.58
C GLY A 41 10.93 -8.60 5.93
N LEU A 42 10.33 -7.41 5.75
CA LEU A 42 10.89 -6.16 6.24
C LEU A 42 10.77 -6.04 7.77
N ASP A 43 9.60 -6.39 8.30
CA ASP A 43 9.30 -6.36 9.74
C ASP A 43 10.25 -7.27 10.53
N GLN A 44 10.39 -8.54 10.12
CA GLN A 44 11.32 -9.51 10.74
C GLN A 44 12.78 -9.01 10.75
N LYS A 45 13.17 -8.20 9.75
CA LYS A 45 14.52 -7.63 9.63
C LYS A 45 14.66 -6.25 10.27
N HIS A 46 13.63 -5.80 11.00
CA HIS A 46 13.56 -4.49 11.63
C HIS A 46 13.87 -3.36 10.65
N LYS A 47 13.35 -3.48 9.43
CA LYS A 47 13.40 -2.44 8.40
C LYS A 47 12.06 -1.72 8.35
N GLN A 48 12.08 -0.46 7.93
CA GLN A 48 10.84 0.30 7.72
C GLN A 48 9.90 -0.48 6.78
N VAL A 49 8.72 -0.85 7.31
CA VAL A 49 7.72 -1.67 6.62
C VAL A 49 7.05 -0.84 5.53
N THR A 50 7.06 -1.39 4.32
CA THR A 50 6.55 -0.79 3.07
C THR A 50 5.97 -1.91 2.20
N CYS A 51 5.32 -1.58 1.08
CA CYS A 51 4.79 -2.57 0.14
C CYS A 51 5.52 -2.54 -1.20
N LYS A 52 5.98 -3.71 -1.66
CA LYS A 52 6.64 -3.89 -2.97
C LYS A 52 5.87 -3.36 -4.18
N LEU A 53 4.55 -3.17 -4.07
CA LEU A 53 3.71 -2.76 -5.19
C LEU A 53 3.84 -1.26 -5.52
N TRP A 54 4.38 -0.48 -4.61
CA TRP A 54 4.51 0.97 -4.74
C TRP A 54 5.81 1.55 -4.18
N ASP A 55 6.53 0.83 -3.31
CA ASP A 55 7.66 1.37 -2.55
C ASP A 55 8.86 1.79 -3.40
N ARG A 56 8.98 1.35 -4.66
CA ARG A 56 10.06 1.75 -5.57
C ARG A 56 9.60 2.59 -6.77
N LYS A 57 8.32 2.96 -6.82
CA LYS A 57 7.78 3.76 -7.93
C LYS A 57 8.05 5.24 -7.70
N GLU A 58 8.29 5.99 -8.77
CA GLU A 58 8.27 7.46 -8.76
C GLU A 58 9.10 8.07 -7.60
N LEU A 59 10.29 7.51 -7.34
CA LEU A 59 11.10 7.93 -6.19
C LEU A 59 11.50 9.41 -6.31
N ASP A 60 11.71 9.88 -7.53
CA ASP A 60 12.23 11.22 -7.83
C ASP A 60 11.14 12.32 -7.84
N GLU A 61 9.88 11.96 -7.53
CA GLU A 61 8.83 12.95 -7.30
C GLU A 61 9.15 13.86 -6.11
N PRO A 62 8.93 15.18 -6.25
CA PRO A 62 9.07 16.12 -5.15
C PRO A 62 8.19 15.74 -3.95
N GLY A 63 8.75 15.81 -2.74
CA GLY A 63 8.01 15.57 -1.50
C GLY A 63 7.83 14.10 -1.11
N VAL A 64 8.36 13.15 -1.90
CA VAL A 64 8.32 11.73 -1.54
C VAL A 64 9.19 11.44 -0.32
N LYS A 65 8.55 11.03 0.77
CA LYS A 65 9.25 10.54 1.96
C LYS A 65 9.89 9.19 1.65
N ARG A 66 11.19 9.09 1.87
CA ARG A 66 11.97 7.86 1.64
C ARG A 66 12.37 7.20 2.96
N THR A 67 12.69 5.92 2.87
CA THR A 67 13.31 5.15 3.96
C THR A 67 14.70 5.73 4.29
N LEU A 68 15.24 5.39 5.47
CA LEU A 68 16.56 5.84 5.93
C LEU A 68 17.69 5.47 4.95
N ASP A 69 17.56 4.35 4.26
CA ASP A 69 18.50 3.92 3.21
C ASP A 69 18.27 4.59 1.85
N GLY A 70 17.24 5.43 1.72
CA GLY A 70 16.87 6.15 0.50
C GLY A 70 16.29 5.28 -0.61
N LYS A 71 16.13 3.96 -0.41
CA LYS A 71 15.81 3.01 -1.50
C LYS A 71 14.32 2.88 -1.81
N ARG A 72 13.45 3.34 -0.91
CA ARG A 72 12.00 3.11 -0.97
C ARG A 72 11.20 4.32 -0.50
N ARG A 73 10.00 4.53 -1.04
CA ARG A 73 8.96 5.40 -0.47
C ARG A 73 8.47 4.81 0.84
N THR A 74 8.12 5.66 1.81
CA THR A 74 7.45 5.24 3.05
C THR A 74 5.93 5.43 3.00
N THR A 75 5.43 6.15 1.98
CA THR A 75 4.00 6.36 1.74
C THR A 75 3.63 5.94 0.32
N ALA A 76 2.44 5.34 0.17
CA ALA A 76 1.90 5.00 -1.14
C ALA A 76 1.62 6.28 -1.96
N PRO A 77 1.68 6.23 -3.30
CA PRO A 77 1.16 7.28 -4.16
C PRO A 77 -0.32 7.52 -3.89
N ALA A 78 -0.74 8.78 -3.88
CA ALA A 78 -2.13 9.16 -3.65
C ALA A 78 -3.01 8.69 -4.81
N TRP A 79 -4.20 8.19 -4.52
CA TRP A 79 -5.22 7.95 -5.52
C TRP A 79 -5.90 9.27 -5.93
N ALA A 80 -5.89 9.59 -7.23
CA ALA A 80 -6.47 10.82 -7.76
C ALA A 80 -8.02 10.84 -7.76
N GLY A 81 -8.65 9.68 -7.59
CA GLY A 81 -10.11 9.55 -7.68
C GLY A 81 -10.63 9.57 -9.12
N PRO A 82 -11.93 9.25 -9.30
CA PRO A 82 -12.61 9.50 -10.56
C PRO A 82 -12.73 11.01 -10.82
N ALA A 83 -12.70 11.40 -12.10
CA ALA A 83 -12.93 12.77 -12.55
C ALA A 83 -14.39 13.21 -12.34
#